data_AF-A0A554VFT4-F1
#
_entry.id   AF-A0A554VFT4-F1
#
_cell.length_a   1.000
_cell.length_b   1.000
_cell.length_c   1.000
_cell.angle_alpha   90.00
_cell.angle_beta   90.00
_cell.angle_gamma   90.00
#
_symmetry.space_group_name_H-M   'P 1'
#
loop_
_entity.id
_entity.type
_entity.pdbx_description
1 polymer ?
#
loop_
_entity_poly.entity_id
_entity_poly.type
_entity_poly.pdbx_seq_one_letter_code
_entity_poly.pdbx_strand_id
1 'polypeptide(L)'
;MIFTWILLAHWVGDFLLQTSKMALGKSQNFKWLFIHVITYTAVLLVCGLLLFPLETAITYVLLNCILHGVTDFFTSKLAAKYQEKPRVFFPILGFDQFIHIVTLYITYLNRDSIFLF
;
A
#
# COMPACT_ATOMS: atom_id res chain seq x y z
N MET A 1 13.63 -11.04 8.39
CA MET A 1 12.49 -11.40 9.26
C MET A 1 11.52 -10.24 9.48
N ILE A 2 11.95 -9.07 9.96
CA ILE A 2 11.04 -7.91 10.17
C ILE A 2 10.30 -7.51 8.88
N PHE A 3 11.03 -7.33 7.77
CA PHE A 3 10.42 -6.94 6.50
C PHE A 3 9.37 -7.94 5.99
N THR A 4 9.52 -9.24 6.29
CA THR A 4 8.52 -10.25 5.91
C THR A 4 7.18 -10.01 6.61
N TRP A 5 7.19 -9.57 7.87
CA TRP A 5 5.96 -9.20 8.58
C TRP A 5 5.31 -7.95 8.01
N ILE A 6 6.10 -6.99 7.55
CA ILE A 6 5.61 -5.80 6.84
C ILE A 6 4.93 -6.20 5.53
N LEU A 7 5.55 -7.10 4.74
CA LEU A 7 4.95 -7.63 3.52
C LEU A 7 3.65 -8.38 3.80
N LEU A 8 3.59 -9.16 4.88
CA LEU A 8 2.37 -9.84 5.29
C LEU A 8 1.27 -8.84 5.67
N ALA A 9 1.60 -7.80 6.44
CA ALA A 9 0.68 -6.73 6.80
C ALA A 9 0.16 -5.99 5.56
N HIS A 10 1.05 -5.68 4.59
CA HIS A 10 0.64 -5.13 3.31
C HIS A 10 -0.35 -6.05 2.60
N TRP A 11 -0.03 -7.33 2.43
CA TRP A 11 -0.93 -8.27 1.78
C TRP A 11 -2.28 -8.40 2.49
N VAL A 12 -2.29 -8.40 3.83
CA VAL A 12 -3.53 -8.41 4.62
C VAL A 12 -4.38 -7.17 4.35
N GLY A 13 -3.78 -5.97 4.37
CA GLY A 13 -4.50 -4.72 4.11
C GLY A 13 -4.97 -4.59 2.65
N ASP A 14 -4.09 -4.94 1.71
CA ASP A 14 -4.27 -4.67 0.29
C ASP A 14 -5.13 -5.71 -0.44
N PHE A 15 -5.11 -6.97 0.03
CA PHE A 15 -5.90 -8.07 -0.54
C PHE A 15 -6.92 -8.63 0.42
N LEU A 16 -6.50 -9.09 1.62
CA LEU A 16 -7.39 -9.87 2.49
C LEU A 16 -8.57 -9.03 3.00
N LEU A 17 -8.32 -7.78 3.37
CA LEU A 17 -9.34 -6.85 3.86
C LEU A 17 -9.92 -5.94 2.77
N GLN A 18 -9.32 -5.91 1.57
CA GLN A 18 -9.88 -5.17 0.44
C GLN A 18 -11.08 -5.91 -0.14
N THR A 19 -12.27 -5.35 0.05
CA THR A 19 -13.52 -5.87 -0.52
C THR A 19 -13.62 -5.60 -2.03
N SER A 20 -14.46 -6.36 -2.73
CA SER A 20 -14.73 -6.14 -4.17
C SER A 20 -15.23 -4.72 -4.47
N LYS A 21 -15.97 -4.09 -3.55
CA LYS A 21 -16.44 -2.70 -3.70
C LYS A 21 -15.26 -1.71 -3.69
N MET A 22 -14.27 -1.94 -2.84
CA MET A 22 -13.04 -1.14 -2.84
C MET A 22 -12.26 -1.34 -4.14
N ALA A 23 -12.01 -2.61 -4.50
CA ALA A 23 -11.19 -2.96 -5.66
C ALA A 23 -11.77 -2.40 -6.98
N LEU A 24 -13.08 -2.53 -7.21
CA LEU A 24 -13.74 -2.02 -8.40
C LEU A 24 -13.95 -0.49 -8.33
N GLY A 25 -14.23 0.03 -7.14
CA GLY A 25 -14.59 1.43 -6.92
C GLY A 25 -13.42 2.40 -6.90
N LYS A 26 -12.21 1.97 -6.52
CA LYS A 26 -11.05 2.86 -6.32
C LYS A 26 -10.58 3.59 -7.58
N SER A 27 -10.83 3.01 -8.76
CA SER A 27 -10.54 3.64 -10.05
C SER A 27 -11.53 4.74 -10.45
N GLN A 28 -12.76 4.70 -9.91
CA GLN A 28 -13.88 5.56 -10.32
C GLN A 28 -14.24 6.62 -9.28
N ASN A 29 -13.99 6.36 -8.00
CA ASN A 29 -14.42 7.23 -6.92
C ASN A 29 -13.38 7.31 -5.80
N PHE A 30 -12.95 8.54 -5.49
CA PHE A 30 -12.01 8.83 -4.41
C PHE A 30 -12.44 8.30 -3.05
N LYS A 31 -13.75 8.19 -2.77
CA LYS A 31 -14.27 7.59 -1.54
C LYS A 31 -13.78 6.16 -1.36
N TRP A 32 -13.84 5.34 -2.41
CA TRP A 32 -13.43 3.93 -2.33
C TRP A 32 -11.92 3.79 -2.22
N LEU A 33 -11.16 4.64 -2.91
CA LEU A 33 -9.71 4.73 -2.73
C LEU A 33 -9.36 5.11 -1.29
N PHE A 34 -10.01 6.11 -0.72
CA PHE A 34 -9.74 6.56 0.64
C PHE A 34 -10.06 5.49 1.70
N ILE A 35 -11.21 4.81 1.59
CA ILE A 35 -11.57 3.70 2.48
C ILE A 35 -10.54 2.58 2.42
N HIS A 36 -10.05 2.26 1.22
CA HIS A 36 -9.02 1.26 1.01
C HIS A 36 -7.70 1.66 1.66
N VAL A 37 -7.21 2.88 1.40
CA VAL A 37 -5.97 3.40 1.97
C VAL A 37 -6.04 3.43 3.51
N ILE A 38 -7.17 3.80 4.11
CA ILE A 38 -7.35 3.73 5.57
C ILE A 38 -7.31 2.28 6.07
N THR A 39 -7.95 1.35 5.36
CA THR A 39 -7.97 -0.07 5.73
C THR A 39 -6.55 -0.64 5.73
N TYR A 40 -5.79 -0.39 4.66
CA TYR A 40 -4.37 -0.71 4.56
C TYR A 40 -3.55 -0.06 5.68
N THR A 41 -3.74 1.24 5.91
CA THR A 41 -3.01 2.02 6.91
C THR A 41 -3.27 1.51 8.33
N ALA A 42 -4.49 1.09 8.65
CA ALA A 42 -4.83 0.53 9.95
C ALA A 42 -4.08 -0.80 10.20
N VAL A 43 -4.00 -1.68 9.20
CA VAL A 43 -3.23 -2.93 9.29
C VAL A 43 -1.74 -2.64 9.45
N LEU A 44 -1.21 -1.71 8.64
CA LEU A 44 0.19 -1.32 8.72
C LEU A 44 0.54 -0.66 10.05
N LEU A 45 -0.39 0.13 10.64
CA LEU A 45 -0.20 0.76 11.94
C LEU A 45 -0.08 -0.29 13.05
N VAL A 46 -0.99 -1.26 13.10
CA VAL A 46 -0.92 -2.35 14.07
C VAL A 46 0.40 -3.10 13.93
N CYS A 47 0.82 -3.43 12.71
CA CYS A 47 2.10 -4.09 12.47
C CYS A 47 3.30 -3.21 12.87
N GLY A 48 3.29 -1.93 12.50
CA GLY A 48 4.34 -0.97 12.81
C GLY A 48 4.56 -0.78 14.30
N LEU A 49 3.48 -0.67 15.08
CA LEU A 49 3.53 -0.54 16.55
C LEU A 49 4.10 -1.80 17.23
N LEU A 50 3.97 -2.97 16.61
CA LEU A 50 4.55 -4.23 17.12
C LEU A 50 6.03 -4.39 16.76
N LEU A 51 6.47 -3.78 15.66
CA LEU A 51 7.82 -3.97 15.12
C LEU A 51 8.79 -2.82 15.44
N PHE A 52 8.28 -1.61 15.70
CA PHE A 52 9.07 -0.39 15.84
C PHE A 52 8.68 0.42 17.07
N PRO A 53 9.59 1.28 17.58
CA PRO A 53 9.23 2.33 18.54
C PRO A 53 8.10 3.23 17.99
N LEU A 54 7.31 3.80 18.89
CA LEU A 54 6.11 4.59 18.54
C LEU A 54 6.38 5.67 17.49
N GLU A 55 7.46 6.43 17.66
CA GLU A 55 7.83 7.52 16.75
C GLU A 55 8.13 7.00 15.33
N THR A 56 9.02 5.99 15.22
CA THR A 56 9.34 5.33 13.95
C THR A 56 8.10 4.69 13.31
N ALA A 57 7.25 4.05 14.11
CA ALA A 57 6.02 3.41 13.63
C ALA A 57 5.07 4.44 12.99
N ILE A 58 4.80 5.55 13.68
CA ILE A 58 3.91 6.61 13.17
C ILE A 58 4.46 7.19 11.87
N THR A 59 5.74 7.59 11.85
CA THR A 59 6.37 8.19 10.68
C THR A 59 6.40 7.23 9.49
N TYR A 60 6.78 5.98 9.74
CA TYR A 60 6.80 4.92 8.71
C TYR A 60 5.41 4.69 8.11
N VAL A 61 4.37 4.61 8.94
CA VAL A 61 2.99 4.35 8.51
C VAL A 61 2.43 5.54 7.73
N LEU A 62 2.65 6.78 8.19
CA LEU A 62 2.17 7.97 7.49
C LEU A 62 2.81 8.12 6.11
N LEU A 63 4.12 7.90 6.01
CA LEU A 63 4.82 7.96 4.74
C LEU A 63 4.30 6.87 3.77
N ASN A 64 4.15 5.64 4.24
CA ASN A 64 3.65 4.54 3.42
C ASN A 64 2.16 4.67 3.09
N CYS A 65 1.35 5.31 3.93
CA CYS A 65 -0.05 5.65 3.61
C CYS A 65 -0.13 6.55 2.38
N ILE A 66 0.71 7.59 2.33
CA ILE A 66 0.76 8.52 1.20
C ILE A 66 1.27 7.81 -0.06
N LEU A 67 2.40 7.09 0.04
CA LEU A 67 3.00 6.40 -1.10
C LEU A 67 2.09 5.31 -1.68
N HIS A 68 1.42 4.54 -0.82
CA HIS A 68 0.44 3.54 -1.22
C HIS A 68 -0.73 4.19 -1.94
N GLY A 69 -1.36 5.21 -1.34
CA GLY A 69 -2.49 5.91 -1.94
C GLY A 69 -2.17 6.60 -3.28
N VAL A 70 -0.96 7.16 -3.43
CA VAL A 70 -0.50 7.73 -4.70
C VAL A 70 -0.33 6.64 -5.76
N THR A 71 0.31 5.53 -5.41
CA THR A 71 0.49 4.39 -6.33
C THR A 71 -0.87 3.91 -6.83
N ASP A 72 -1.77 3.60 -5.89
CA ASP A 72 -3.11 3.11 -6.16
C ASP A 72 -3.95 4.07 -7.00
N PHE A 73 -3.82 5.38 -6.78
CA PHE A 73 -4.54 6.38 -7.56
C PHE A 73 -4.25 6.29 -9.06
N PHE A 74 -2.99 6.02 -9.42
CA PHE A 74 -2.58 5.93 -10.82
C PHE A 74 -2.76 4.52 -11.38
N THR A 75 -2.28 3.49 -10.66
CA THR A 75 -2.28 2.10 -11.12
C THR A 75 -3.69 1.54 -11.25
N SER A 76 -4.61 1.86 -10.34
CA SER A 76 -6.00 1.38 -10.42
C SER A 76 -6.74 1.90 -11.64
N LYS A 77 -6.50 3.15 -12.05
CA LYS A 77 -7.06 3.73 -13.28
C LYS A 77 -6.49 3.07 -14.52
N LEU A 78 -5.19 2.81 -14.51
CA LEU A 78 -4.52 2.11 -15.61
C LEU A 78 -5.02 0.67 -15.74
N ALA A 79 -5.17 -0.04 -14.62
CA ALA A 79 -5.71 -1.39 -14.57
C ALA A 79 -7.16 -1.42 -15.08
N ALA A 80 -8.00 -0.50 -14.63
CA ALA A 80 -9.39 -0.39 -15.08
C ALA A 80 -9.50 -0.13 -16.60
N LYS A 81 -8.60 0.69 -17.16
CA LYS A 81 -8.55 0.95 -18.61
C LYS A 81 -8.27 -0.31 -19.43
N TYR A 82 -7.51 -1.26 -18.90
CA TYR A 82 -7.05 -2.45 -19.61
C TYR A 82 -7.64 -3.76 -19.08
N GLN A 83 -8.71 -3.72 -18.27
CA GLN A 83 -9.32 -4.91 -17.67
C GLN A 83 -9.72 -5.99 -18.68
N GLU A 84 -10.12 -5.61 -19.88
CA GLU A 84 -10.50 -6.52 -20.98
C GLU A 84 -9.30 -7.07 -21.78
N LYS A 85 -8.06 -6.70 -21.41
CA LYS A 85 -6.82 -7.11 -22.10
C LYS A 85 -5.88 -7.82 -21.12
N PRO A 86 -6.09 -9.13 -20.83
CA PRO A 86 -5.35 -9.86 -19.81
C PRO A 86 -3.82 -9.74 -19.90
N ARG A 87 -3.26 -9.77 -21.12
CA ARG A 87 -1.81 -9.66 -21.36
C ARG A 87 -1.22 -8.32 -20.90
N VAL A 88 -2.04 -7.27 -20.81
CA VAL A 88 -1.64 -5.93 -20.33
C VAL A 88 -2.09 -5.72 -18.88
N PHE A 89 -3.29 -6.18 -18.54
CA PHE A 89 -3.88 -6.08 -17.21
C PHE A 89 -3.02 -6.70 -16.11
N PHE A 90 -2.62 -7.97 -16.26
CA PHE A 90 -1.85 -8.65 -15.21
C PHE A 90 -0.47 -8.04 -14.97
N PRO A 91 0.31 -7.63 -15.99
CA PRO A 91 1.53 -6.86 -15.76
C PRO A 91 1.31 -5.54 -15.02
N ILE A 92 0.18 -4.84 -15.23
CA ILE A 92 -0.13 -3.62 -14.47
C ILE A 92 -0.33 -3.95 -12.99
N LEU A 93 -1.08 -5.01 -12.68
CA LEU A 93 -1.26 -5.45 -11.29
C LEU A 93 0.08 -5.91 -10.67
N GLY A 94 0.91 -6.62 -11.43
CA GLY A 94 2.24 -7.00 -10.95
C GLY A 94 3.15 -5.79 -10.70
N PHE A 95 3.08 -4.78 -11.57
CA PHE A 95 3.86 -3.56 -11.42
C PHE A 95 3.39 -2.69 -10.25
N ASP A 96 2.07 -2.62 -10.03
CA ASP A 96 1.47 -2.00 -8.84
C ASP A 96 2.05 -2.60 -7.55
N GLN A 97 2.02 -3.93 -7.44
CA GLN A 97 2.58 -4.64 -6.28
C GLN A 97 4.09 -4.47 -6.16
N PHE A 98 4.81 -4.42 -7.28
CA PHE A 98 6.25 -4.13 -7.27
C PHE A 98 6.54 -2.74 -6.70
N ILE A 99 5.79 -1.70 -7.08
CA ILE A 99 5.95 -0.35 -6.53
C ILE A 99 5.70 -0.37 -5.02
N HIS A 100 4.62 -0.99 -4.56
CA HIS A 100 4.30 -1.08 -3.13
C HIS A 100 5.39 -1.79 -2.33
N ILE A 101 5.95 -2.90 -2.84
CA ILE A 101 7.06 -3.61 -2.19
C ILE A 101 8.32 -2.74 -2.14
N VAL A 102 8.65 -2.06 -3.25
CA VAL A 102 9.83 -1.18 -3.32
C VAL A 102 9.70 0.01 -2.38
N THR A 103 8.52 0.65 -2.29
CA THR A 103 8.30 1.78 -1.39
C THR A 103 8.37 1.33 0.07
N LEU A 104 7.75 0.21 0.44
CA LEU A 104 7.88 -0.38 1.78
C LEU A 104 9.35 -0.70 2.11
N TYR A 105 10.10 -1.25 1.15
CA TYR A 105 11.50 -1.61 1.37
C TYR A 105 12.39 -0.38 1.55
N ILE A 106 12.26 0.62 0.67
CA ILE A 106 13.05 1.85 0.75
C ILE A 106 12.74 2.61 2.04
N THR A 107 11.46 2.76 2.41
CA THR A 107 11.08 3.40 3.67
C THR A 107 11.57 2.61 4.88
N TYR A 108 11.60 1.27 4.80
CA TYR A 108 12.13 0.41 5.86
C TYR A 108 13.63 0.60 6.06
N LEU A 109 14.41 0.69 4.98
CA LEU A 109 15.85 0.93 5.03
C LEU A 109 16.19 2.30 5.64
N ASN A 110 15.35 3.30 5.38
CA ASN A 110 15.58 4.69 5.81
C ASN A 110 14.82 5.07 7.08
N ARG A 111 14.11 4.13 7.74
CA ARG A 111 13.20 4.41 8.86
C ARG A 111 13.83 5.19 10.03
N ASP A 112 15.14 5.03 10.23
CA ASP A 112 15.89 5.67 11.31
C ASP A 112 16.43 7.06 10.88
N SER A 113 16.56 7.31 9.57
CA SER A 113 17.11 8.54 9.00
C SER A 113 16.06 9.58 8.62
N ILE A 114 14.77 9.20 8.61
CA ILE A 114 13.67 10.15 8.37
C ILE A 114 13.64 11.26 9.44
N PHE A 115 14.30 11.06 10.58
CA PHE A 115 14.42 12.01 11.69
C PHE A 115 15.66 12.93 11.66
N LEU A 116 16.51 12.85 10.63
CA LEU A 116 17.77 13.61 10.58
C LEU A 116 17.64 15.03 10.01
N PHE A 117 16.43 15.56 9.88
CA PHE A 117 16.16 16.93 9.45
C PHE A 117 15.16 17.63 10.35
#